data_AF-A0A2P9FDT1-F1
#
_entry.id   AF-A0A2P9FDT1-F1
#
_cell.length_a   1.000
_cell.length_b   1.000
_cell.length_c   1.000
_cell.angle_alpha   90.00
_cell.angle_beta   90.00
_cell.angle_gamma   90.00
#
_symmetry.space_group_name_H-M   'P 1'
#
loop_
_entity.id
_entity.type
_entity.pdbx_description
1 polymer ?
#
loop_
_entity_poly.entity_id
_entity_poly.type
_entity_poly.pdbx_seq_one_letter_code
_entity_poly.pdbx_strand_id
1 'polypeptide(L)'
;MSASACALLLALTVTACGDDGVELPMAGDTEAVATYVDKNVGCQDTDYYTSSDLAEIRAEFSDAIDGGGDCDVDDDTDIDFLHVTDMTEFQKDLAASDESDDNGLMIGMNFVLDVDRDEHARALLDAGLLYIDCEPGLEIPDTYTRVEAEAGCVLTNYERE
;
A
#
# COMPACT_ATOMS: atom_id res chain seq x y z
N MET A 1 7.94 -10.72 56.13
CA MET A 1 7.00 -11.36 55.19
C MET A 1 6.06 -10.28 54.68
N SER A 2 6.29 -9.84 53.44
CA SER A 2 5.30 -9.17 52.59
C SER A 2 5.87 -9.26 51.18
N ALA A 3 5.47 -10.32 50.49
CA ALA A 3 5.79 -10.52 49.08
C ALA A 3 4.81 -9.64 48.29
N SER A 4 5.30 -8.52 47.77
CA SER A 4 4.59 -7.79 46.73
C SER A 4 4.90 -8.50 45.42
N ALA A 5 3.95 -9.30 44.95
CA ALA A 5 4.00 -9.95 43.65
C ALA A 5 3.96 -8.85 42.57
N CYS A 6 5.12 -8.50 42.01
CA CYS A 6 5.14 -7.87 40.69
C CYS A 6 4.61 -8.91 39.71
N ALA A 7 3.37 -8.71 39.29
CA ALA A 7 2.78 -9.40 38.17
C ALA A 7 3.77 -9.39 37.00
N LEU A 8 4.13 -10.58 36.53
CA LEU A 8 4.75 -10.75 35.23
C LEU A 8 3.75 -10.25 34.18
N LEU A 9 3.89 -8.99 33.78
CA LEU A 9 3.47 -8.56 32.47
C LEU A 9 4.43 -9.24 31.49
N LEU A 10 3.97 -10.34 30.89
CA LEU A 10 4.54 -10.89 29.67
C LEU A 10 4.49 -9.77 28.62
N ALA A 11 5.57 -9.01 28.54
CA ALA A 11 5.88 -8.19 27.38
C ALA A 11 6.09 -9.17 26.21
N LEU A 12 5.02 -9.47 25.50
CA LEU A 12 5.10 -9.88 24.11
C LEU A 12 5.61 -8.67 23.34
N THR A 13 6.93 -8.48 23.34
CA THR A 13 7.58 -7.67 22.32
C THR A 13 7.46 -8.44 21.02
N VAL A 14 6.33 -8.28 20.34
CA VAL A 14 6.26 -8.51 18.91
C VAL A 14 7.09 -7.38 18.30
N THR A 15 8.38 -7.64 18.14
CA THR A 15 9.24 -6.84 17.26
C THR A 15 8.81 -7.14 15.83
N ALA A 16 7.80 -6.41 15.38
CA ALA A 16 7.44 -6.22 13.98
C ALA A 16 7.36 -4.72 13.66
N CYS A 17 8.21 -3.91 14.31
CA CYS A 17 8.43 -2.53 13.95
C CYS A 17 9.78 -2.46 13.27
N GLY A 18 9.78 -2.24 11.95
CA GLY A 18 10.96 -1.80 11.23
C GLY A 18 11.50 -0.52 11.87
N ASP A 19 12.81 -0.41 11.94
CA ASP A 19 13.56 0.62 12.67
C ASP A 19 13.53 2.00 11.98
N ASP A 20 12.73 2.17 10.92
CA ASP A 20 12.70 3.40 10.09
C ASP A 20 11.32 4.10 10.03
N GLY A 21 10.50 3.97 11.07
CA GLY A 21 9.64 5.07 11.54
C GLY A 21 8.43 5.55 10.70
N VAL A 22 8.04 4.86 9.63
CA VAL A 22 6.79 5.18 8.89
C VAL A 22 5.70 4.17 9.22
N GLU A 23 4.58 4.65 9.77
CA GLU A 23 3.38 3.86 10.01
C GLU A 23 2.41 4.04 8.84
N LEU A 24 2.35 3.04 7.96
CA LEU A 24 1.43 3.06 6.82
C LEU A 24 -0.02 2.77 7.26
N PRO A 25 -1.02 3.40 6.62
CA PRO A 25 -2.42 3.08 6.79
C PRO A 25 -2.73 1.61 6.54
N MET A 26 -3.76 1.08 7.21
CA MET A 26 -4.23 -0.31 7.05
C MET A 26 -5.73 -0.30 6.77
N ALA A 27 -6.18 -1.23 5.93
CA ALA A 27 -7.59 -1.46 5.63
C ALA A 27 -7.94 -2.91 6.01
N GLY A 28 -9.02 -3.15 6.75
CA GLY A 28 -9.32 -4.50 7.25
C GLY A 28 -9.74 -5.50 6.16
N ASP A 29 -10.25 -5.00 5.05
CA ASP A 29 -10.79 -5.72 3.90
C ASP A 29 -10.92 -4.75 2.70
N THR A 30 -11.38 -5.27 1.56
CA THR A 30 -11.61 -4.51 0.32
C THR A 30 -12.55 -3.31 0.49
N GLU A 31 -13.62 -3.43 1.29
CA GLU A 31 -14.56 -2.32 1.54
C GLU A 31 -13.90 -1.20 2.36
N ALA A 32 -13.02 -1.56 3.29
CA ALA A 32 -12.22 -0.60 4.02
C ALA A 32 -11.19 0.13 3.13
N VAL A 33 -10.67 -0.53 2.07
CA VAL A 33 -9.82 0.14 1.07
C VAL A 33 -10.64 1.18 0.31
N ALA A 34 -11.79 0.79 -0.26
CA ALA A 34 -12.71 1.71 -0.93
C ALA A 34 -13.09 2.91 -0.03
N THR A 35 -13.42 2.65 1.24
CA THR A 35 -13.73 3.71 2.22
C THR A 35 -12.53 4.63 2.47
N TYR A 36 -11.31 4.09 2.47
CA TYR A 36 -10.09 4.88 2.59
C TYR A 36 -9.90 5.80 1.38
N VAL A 37 -10.09 5.28 0.16
CA VAL A 37 -9.99 6.06 -1.08
C VAL A 37 -11.05 7.17 -1.08
N ASP A 38 -12.34 6.83 -0.95
CA ASP A 38 -13.45 7.80 -0.94
C ASP A 38 -13.24 8.93 0.09
N LYS A 39 -12.80 8.58 1.30
CA LYS A 39 -12.56 9.58 2.35
C LYS A 39 -11.51 10.62 1.97
N ASN A 40 -10.48 10.23 1.22
CA ASN A 40 -9.32 11.08 0.95
C ASN A 40 -9.35 11.76 -0.42
N VAL A 41 -9.96 11.12 -1.43
CA VAL A 41 -10.06 11.66 -2.80
C VAL A 41 -11.49 11.91 -3.27
N GLY A 42 -12.48 11.24 -2.67
CA GLY A 42 -13.88 11.25 -3.09
C GLY A 42 -14.16 10.30 -4.25
N CYS A 43 -15.11 9.37 -4.06
CA CYS A 43 -15.58 8.48 -5.12
C CYS A 43 -17.02 8.85 -5.51
N GLN A 44 -17.29 9.03 -6.80
CA GLN A 44 -18.64 9.17 -7.35
C GLN A 44 -19.36 7.83 -7.36
N ASP A 45 -18.63 6.78 -7.73
CA ASP A 45 -19.05 5.39 -7.63
C ASP A 45 -17.88 4.50 -7.20
N THR A 46 -18.19 3.28 -6.82
CA THR A 46 -17.19 2.26 -6.51
C THR A 46 -17.64 0.94 -7.06
N ASP A 47 -16.92 0.44 -8.06
CA ASP A 47 -17.14 -0.88 -8.61
C ASP A 47 -16.13 -1.88 -8.03
N TYR A 48 -16.64 -3.03 -7.60
CA TYR A 48 -15.82 -4.08 -7.01
C TYR A 48 -15.54 -5.16 -8.04
N TYR A 49 -14.28 -5.59 -8.11
CA TYR A 49 -13.87 -6.68 -8.95
C TYR A 49 -14.60 -7.97 -8.59
N THR A 50 -15.08 -8.66 -9.62
CA THR A 50 -15.75 -9.94 -9.44
C THR A 50 -14.73 -11.03 -9.12
N SER A 51 -15.21 -12.21 -8.71
CA SER A 51 -14.34 -13.35 -8.47
C SER A 51 -13.57 -13.82 -9.72
N SER A 52 -14.10 -13.56 -10.93
CA SER A 52 -13.37 -13.87 -12.17
C SER A 52 -12.25 -12.89 -12.41
N ASP A 53 -12.50 -11.59 -12.20
CA ASP A 53 -11.51 -10.53 -12.41
C ASP A 53 -10.34 -10.73 -11.44
N LEU A 54 -10.64 -11.00 -10.17
CA LEU A 54 -9.61 -11.32 -9.16
C LEU A 54 -8.82 -12.59 -9.48
N ALA A 55 -9.44 -13.60 -10.11
CA ALA A 55 -8.73 -14.81 -10.50
C ALA A 55 -7.78 -14.56 -11.68
N GLU A 56 -8.13 -13.64 -12.59
CA GLU A 56 -7.28 -13.20 -13.68
C GLU A 56 -6.10 -12.38 -13.15
N ILE A 57 -6.36 -11.36 -12.33
CA ILE A 57 -5.32 -10.54 -11.69
C ILE A 57 -4.32 -11.39 -10.91
N ARG A 58 -4.77 -12.37 -10.12
CA ARG A 58 -3.85 -13.26 -9.37
C ARG A 58 -3.00 -14.14 -10.27
N ALA A 59 -3.59 -14.62 -11.37
CA ALA A 59 -2.89 -15.48 -12.31
C ALA A 59 -1.83 -14.72 -13.12
N GLU A 60 -2.07 -13.43 -13.37
CA GLU A 60 -1.16 -12.57 -14.12
C GLU A 60 -0.09 -11.91 -13.24
N PHE A 61 -0.47 -11.51 -12.02
CA PHE A 61 0.36 -10.67 -11.17
C PHE A 61 0.75 -11.35 -9.85
N SER A 62 -0.18 -11.49 -8.89
CA SER A 62 0.16 -11.99 -7.55
C SER A 62 -0.99 -12.73 -6.85
N ASP A 63 -0.70 -13.92 -6.32
CA ASP A 63 -1.61 -14.70 -5.46
C ASP A 63 -1.87 -14.02 -4.10
N ALA A 64 -1.11 -12.99 -3.73
CA ALA A 64 -1.26 -12.25 -2.48
C ALA A 64 -2.52 -11.38 -2.44
N ILE A 65 -3.14 -11.09 -3.58
CA ILE A 65 -4.33 -10.24 -3.72
C ILE A 65 -5.58 -11.06 -3.36
N ASP A 66 -6.43 -10.57 -2.45
CA ASP A 66 -7.69 -11.25 -2.11
C ASP A 66 -8.96 -10.47 -2.49
N GLY A 67 -8.83 -9.20 -2.88
CA GLY A 67 -9.94 -8.38 -3.37
C GLY A 67 -9.45 -7.06 -3.98
N GLY A 68 -10.37 -6.33 -4.61
CA GLY A 68 -10.07 -5.07 -5.27
C GLY A 68 -11.30 -4.47 -5.95
N GLY A 69 -11.09 -3.35 -6.61
CA GLY A 69 -12.10 -2.58 -7.29
C GLY A 69 -11.51 -1.28 -7.81
N ASP A 70 -12.39 -0.42 -8.30
CA ASP A 70 -12.07 0.90 -8.81
C ASP A 70 -12.97 1.95 -8.13
N CYS A 71 -12.40 3.14 -7.94
CA CYS A 71 -13.09 4.32 -7.46
C CYS A 71 -13.18 5.33 -8.60
N ASP A 72 -14.38 5.52 -9.14
CA ASP A 72 -14.67 6.55 -10.13
C ASP A 72 -14.56 7.93 -9.46
N VAL A 73 -13.47 8.65 -9.68
CA VAL A 73 -13.30 9.99 -9.08
C VAL A 73 -14.03 11.04 -9.91
N ASP A 74 -13.88 10.96 -11.23
CA ASP A 74 -14.62 11.74 -12.20
C ASP A 74 -14.77 11.02 -13.56
N ASP A 75 -15.45 11.67 -14.52
CA ASP A 75 -15.75 11.09 -15.84
C ASP A 75 -14.50 10.63 -16.63
N ASP A 76 -13.29 11.08 -16.24
CA ASP A 76 -12.04 10.85 -16.93
C ASP A 76 -10.95 10.22 -16.02
N THR A 77 -11.26 9.81 -14.79
CA THR A 77 -10.25 9.30 -13.84
C THR A 77 -10.83 8.35 -12.81
N ASP A 78 -10.21 7.18 -12.76
CA ASP A 78 -10.49 6.12 -11.80
C ASP A 78 -9.23 5.87 -10.96
N ILE A 79 -9.41 5.36 -9.74
CA ILE A 79 -8.32 4.84 -8.90
C ILE A 79 -8.59 3.36 -8.67
N ASP A 80 -7.76 2.52 -9.26
CA ASP A 80 -7.78 1.09 -8.98
C ASP A 80 -7.21 0.82 -7.59
N PHE A 81 -7.82 -0.11 -6.87
CA PHE A 81 -7.39 -0.49 -5.54
C PHE A 81 -7.42 -2.00 -5.33
N LEU A 82 -6.42 -2.50 -4.61
CA LEU A 82 -6.26 -3.91 -4.30
C LEU A 82 -6.07 -4.10 -2.79
N HIS A 83 -6.77 -5.06 -2.20
CA HIS A 83 -6.49 -5.55 -0.86
C HIS A 83 -5.53 -6.74 -0.94
N VAL A 84 -4.51 -6.72 -0.08
CA VAL A 84 -3.34 -7.61 -0.16
C VAL A 84 -3.15 -8.33 1.16
N THR A 85 -3.14 -9.66 1.10
CA THR A 85 -3.01 -10.54 2.29
C THR A 85 -1.58 -10.78 2.72
N ASP A 86 -0.64 -10.75 1.77
CA ASP A 86 0.79 -10.87 2.01
C ASP A 86 1.54 -9.78 1.24
N MET A 87 1.79 -8.66 1.92
CA MET A 87 2.46 -7.53 1.29
C MET A 87 3.93 -7.84 0.94
N THR A 88 4.55 -8.78 1.64
CA THR A 88 5.93 -9.20 1.34
C THR A 88 5.98 -10.00 0.04
N GLU A 89 5.00 -10.86 -0.21
CA GLU A 89 4.86 -11.58 -1.49
C GLU A 89 4.50 -10.62 -2.62
N PHE A 90 3.52 -9.73 -2.42
CA PHE A 90 3.13 -8.72 -3.40
C PHE A 90 4.32 -7.88 -3.89
N GLN A 91 5.15 -7.35 -2.98
CA GLN A 91 6.31 -6.54 -3.36
C GLN A 91 7.37 -7.33 -4.13
N LYS A 92 7.51 -8.64 -3.88
CA LYS A 92 8.43 -9.50 -4.65
C LYS A 92 7.90 -9.77 -6.05
N ASP A 93 6.59 -9.96 -6.18
CA ASP A 93 5.94 -10.15 -7.48
C ASP A 93 6.00 -8.85 -8.30
N LEU A 94 5.73 -7.70 -7.67
CA LEU A 94 5.89 -6.37 -8.28
C LEU A 94 7.30 -6.17 -8.83
N ALA A 95 8.33 -6.39 -8.02
CA ALA A 95 9.73 -6.27 -8.42
C ALA A 95 10.15 -7.23 -9.57
N ALA A 96 9.40 -8.33 -9.74
CA ALA A 96 9.64 -9.31 -10.81
C ALA A 96 8.78 -9.05 -12.06
N SER A 97 7.84 -8.10 -11.99
CA SER A 97 6.90 -7.76 -13.04
C SER A 97 7.38 -6.57 -13.89
N ASP A 98 6.73 -6.37 -15.04
CA ASP A 98 6.94 -5.18 -15.88
C ASP A 98 6.31 -3.91 -15.25
N GLU A 99 5.49 -4.04 -14.19
CA GLU A 99 4.90 -2.94 -13.42
C GLU A 99 5.87 -2.37 -12.37
N SER A 100 7.08 -2.92 -12.27
CA SER A 100 8.11 -2.45 -11.33
C SER A 100 8.55 -1.01 -11.54
N ASP A 101 8.31 -0.46 -12.74
CA ASP A 101 8.63 0.91 -13.14
C ASP A 101 7.39 1.85 -13.12
N ASP A 102 6.25 1.38 -12.61
CA ASP A 102 5.04 2.21 -12.51
C ASP A 102 5.16 3.25 -11.39
N ASN A 103 5.05 4.52 -11.75
CA ASN A 103 5.18 5.65 -10.84
C ASN A 103 3.87 5.97 -10.10
N GLY A 104 2.74 5.35 -10.47
CA GLY A 104 1.42 5.59 -9.88
C GLY A 104 1.12 4.75 -8.64
N LEU A 105 1.88 3.68 -8.39
CA LEU A 105 1.57 2.73 -7.33
C LEU A 105 1.86 3.28 -5.93
N MET A 106 0.80 3.41 -5.14
CA MET A 106 0.84 3.86 -3.76
C MET A 106 0.44 2.74 -2.80
N ILE A 107 1.19 2.56 -1.72
CA ILE A 107 1.08 1.41 -0.82
C ILE A 107 0.65 1.80 0.60
N GLY A 108 -0.31 1.06 1.13
CA GLY A 108 -0.61 0.95 2.55
C GLY A 108 0.03 -0.31 3.15
N MET A 109 -0.25 -0.61 4.42
CA MET A 109 0.28 -1.81 5.08
C MET A 109 -0.20 -3.11 4.42
N ASN A 110 -1.41 -3.10 3.84
CA ASN A 110 -2.06 -4.28 3.29
C ASN A 110 -3.02 -3.97 2.12
N PHE A 111 -2.76 -2.88 1.42
CA PHE A 111 -3.47 -2.53 0.20
C PHE A 111 -2.58 -1.67 -0.69
N VAL A 112 -2.92 -1.63 -1.98
CA VAL A 112 -2.22 -0.83 -3.00
C VAL A 112 -3.26 -0.08 -3.81
N LEU A 113 -2.91 1.13 -4.22
CA LEU A 113 -3.70 1.98 -5.11
C LEU A 113 -2.86 2.28 -6.36
N ASP A 114 -3.48 2.24 -7.52
CA ASP A 114 -2.92 2.81 -8.74
C ASP A 114 -3.53 4.20 -8.95
N VAL A 115 -2.68 5.23 -9.04
CA VAL A 115 -3.08 6.63 -8.96
C VAL A 115 -2.41 7.45 -10.06
N ASP A 116 -3.16 7.72 -11.12
CA ASP A 116 -2.67 8.43 -12.32
C ASP A 116 -2.55 9.96 -12.19
N ARG A 117 -3.22 10.57 -11.20
CA ARG A 117 -3.28 12.04 -11.07
C ARG A 117 -2.52 12.54 -9.85
N ASP A 118 -1.59 13.47 -10.07
CA ASP A 118 -0.75 14.06 -9.01
C ASP A 118 -1.56 14.65 -7.85
N GLU A 119 -2.74 15.20 -8.13
CA GLU A 119 -3.59 15.79 -7.08
C GLU A 119 -4.21 14.77 -6.14
N HIS A 120 -4.56 13.58 -6.65
CA HIS A 120 -5.02 12.46 -5.83
C HIS A 120 -3.84 11.82 -5.10
N ALA A 121 -2.71 11.65 -5.79
CA ALA A 121 -1.51 11.11 -5.17
C ALA A 121 -1.02 11.99 -4.01
N ARG A 122 -1.00 13.32 -4.18
CA ARG A 122 -0.70 14.27 -3.09
C ARG A 122 -1.66 14.13 -1.91
N ALA A 123 -2.96 14.00 -2.15
CA ALA A 123 -3.93 13.81 -1.07
C ALA A 123 -3.70 12.49 -0.30
N LEU A 124 -3.30 11.44 -1.01
CA LEU A 124 -3.03 10.12 -0.44
C LEU A 124 -1.67 10.07 0.31
N LEU A 125 -0.66 10.81 -0.16
CA LEU A 125 0.58 11.04 0.59
C LEU A 125 0.31 11.76 1.91
N ASP A 126 -0.51 12.82 1.88
CA ASP A 126 -0.94 13.55 3.09
C ASP A 126 -1.75 12.65 4.04
N ALA A 127 -2.44 11.64 3.51
CA ALA A 127 -3.17 10.64 4.27
C ALA A 127 -2.28 9.49 4.81
N GLY A 128 -0.99 9.46 4.42
CA GLY A 128 0.02 8.55 4.96
C GLY A 128 0.40 7.38 4.06
N LEU A 129 -0.08 7.32 2.81
CA LEU A 129 0.49 6.40 1.83
C LEU A 129 1.86 6.87 1.38
N LEU A 130 2.61 5.95 0.78
CA LEU A 130 3.86 6.22 0.07
C LEU A 130 3.78 5.59 -1.30
N TYR A 131 4.52 6.13 -2.26
CA TYR A 131 4.83 5.41 -3.49
C TYR A 131 5.69 4.18 -3.18
N ILE A 132 5.52 3.13 -3.96
CA ILE A 132 6.47 2.02 -4.06
C ILE A 132 7.17 2.08 -5.42
N ASP A 133 8.50 2.04 -5.42
CA ASP A 133 9.30 2.00 -6.65
C ASP A 133 10.31 0.85 -6.52
N CYS A 134 10.38 0.01 -7.55
CA CYS A 134 11.28 -1.14 -7.60
C CYS A 134 12.42 -0.98 -8.62
N GLU A 135 12.57 0.20 -9.24
CA GLU A 135 13.60 0.50 -10.21
C GLU A 135 14.99 0.55 -9.53
N PRO A 136 15.95 -0.27 -10.00
CA PRO A 136 17.30 -0.26 -9.46
C PRO A 136 17.99 1.09 -9.64
N GLY A 137 18.40 1.71 -8.53
CA GLY A 137 19.22 2.92 -8.56
C GLY A 137 18.42 4.22 -8.59
N LEU A 138 17.13 4.19 -8.27
CA LEU A 138 16.35 5.40 -7.99
C LEU A 138 17.08 6.31 -6.98
N GLU A 139 17.42 7.51 -7.44
CA GLU A 139 17.97 8.57 -6.62
C GLU A 139 16.82 9.39 -6.00
N ILE A 140 16.59 9.19 -4.70
CA ILE A 140 15.64 9.98 -3.92
C ILE A 140 16.41 11.10 -3.22
N PRO A 141 16.04 12.38 -3.37
CA PRO A 141 16.69 13.45 -2.62
C PRO A 141 16.52 13.27 -1.11
N ASP A 142 17.57 13.55 -0.33
CA ASP A 142 17.59 13.38 1.14
C ASP A 142 16.49 14.14 1.91
N THR A 143 15.77 15.05 1.25
CA THR A 143 14.62 15.78 1.82
C THR A 143 13.33 14.97 1.82
N TYR A 144 13.27 13.85 1.11
CA TYR A 144 12.12 12.97 1.01
C TYR A 144 12.30 11.73 1.87
N THR A 145 11.17 11.10 2.21
CA THR A 145 11.13 9.81 2.86
C THR A 145 11.73 8.76 1.95
N ARG A 146 12.60 7.93 2.49
CA ARG A 146 13.10 6.71 1.84
C ARG A 146 13.13 5.61 2.87
N VAL A 147 12.35 4.56 2.64
CA VAL A 147 12.35 3.34 3.46
C VAL A 147 12.59 2.16 2.54
N GLU A 148 13.54 1.31 2.89
CA GLU A 148 13.78 0.08 2.13
C GLU A 148 12.58 -0.86 2.27
N ALA A 149 12.10 -1.36 1.13
CA ALA A 149 11.03 -2.35 1.03
C ALA A 149 11.60 -3.71 0.60
N GLU A 150 10.73 -4.68 0.41
CA GLU A 150 11.13 -6.02 -0.01
C GLU A 150 11.66 -6.03 -1.44
N ALA A 151 12.45 -7.06 -1.78
CA ALA A 151 12.99 -7.28 -3.12
C ALA A 151 13.84 -6.14 -3.74
N GLY A 152 14.27 -5.17 -2.92
CA GLY A 152 15.05 -4.02 -3.39
C GLY A 152 14.18 -2.83 -3.82
N CYS A 153 12.86 -2.92 -3.62
CA CYS A 153 11.97 -1.79 -3.76
C CYS A 153 12.18 -0.78 -2.63
N VAL A 154 11.60 0.40 -2.82
CA VAL A 154 11.72 1.54 -1.93
C VAL A 154 10.36 2.18 -1.75
N LEU A 155 10.05 2.56 -0.51
CA LEU A 155 8.89 3.40 -0.22
C LEU A 155 9.30 4.85 -0.09
N THR A 156 8.56 5.75 -0.73
CA THR A 156 8.90 7.17 -0.77
C THR A 156 7.70 8.09 -0.91
N ASN A 157 7.85 9.35 -0.49
CA ASN A 157 6.92 10.44 -0.82
C ASN A 157 7.49 11.36 -1.92
N TYR A 158 8.51 10.89 -2.63
CA TYR A 158 9.05 11.54 -3.81
C TYR A 158 8.30 11.05 -5.05
N GLU A 159 7.58 11.96 -5.71
CA GLU A 159 7.01 11.74 -7.03
C GLU A 159 8.14 11.91 -8.07
N ARG A 160 8.35 10.89 -8.91
CA ARG A 160 9.35 10.95 -9.99
C ARG A 160 8.84 11.76 -11.18
N GLU A 161 9.74 12.47 -11.85
CA GLU A 161 9.47 13.21 -13.09
C GLU A 161 9.61 12.34 -14.36
#